data_AF-A0A0L8GX26-F1
#
_entry.id   AF-A0A0L8GX26-F1
#
_cell.length_a   1.000
_cell.length_b   1.000
_cell.length_c   1.000
_cell.angle_alpha   90.00
_cell.angle_beta   90.00
_cell.angle_gamma   90.00
#
_symmetry.space_group_name_H-M   'P 1'
#
loop_
_entity.id
_entity.type
_entity.pdbx_description
1 polymer ?
#
loop_
_entity_poly.entity_id
_entity_poly.type
_entity_poly.pdbx_seq_one_letter_code
_entity_poly.pdbx_strand_id
1 'polypeptide(L)'
;AIIIIIIIICLFTFFQIANVLYLEAPAGVGFSYSDDKNYTTDDDQTSLNNLAALKSFFKKFPEYNGREFFVTGESYGGIYVPTLSERLLGEPSINFQGFAVGNGLSDYNINTASVLYFGYYHGLYGSKLYANLLTSCCGSNATVCYVEKFPSPQCNFYAGKALNSIYASDLNMYNLYAKCENTKTPEGFIQYHDMGNSFRNFPQFIKQRQELRMMDPKNLKLVPPCINGTATLVYFGRDDVRKALNIPTSVTSWDLCSNIVSQSYKRLYSTMFLQYLKVIAAKKRIMLYNGDVDMACNFLGDEWFLNSLKLKIVTPRKAWHYTSNDGSQQVAGFVKQFQNVTFVTVRGAGHMVPTDKPIPAFQLFSHFINNKPF
;
A
#
# COMPACT_ATOMS: atom_id res chain seq x y z
N ALA A 1 -24.04 20.21 18.58
CA ALA A 1 -24.41 18.83 18.20
C ALA A 1 -23.52 17.87 18.97
N ILE A 2 -24.09 16.89 19.68
CA ILE A 2 -23.32 15.86 20.39
C ILE A 2 -22.92 14.81 19.34
N ILE A 3 -21.62 14.68 19.05
CA ILE A 3 -21.10 13.60 18.21
C ILE A 3 -20.88 12.39 19.12
N ILE A 4 -21.72 11.38 19.00
CA ILE A 4 -21.55 10.10 19.68
C ILE A 4 -20.58 9.26 18.84
N ILE A 5 -19.44 8.88 19.41
CA ILE A 5 -18.51 7.92 18.79
C ILE A 5 -18.74 6.55 19.43
N ILE A 6 -19.11 5.57 18.62
CA ILE A 6 -19.26 4.17 19.03
C ILE A 6 -18.06 3.40 18.48
N ILE A 7 -17.26 2.80 19.38
CA ILE A 7 -16.20 1.86 19.00
C ILE A 7 -16.81 0.46 19.00
N ILE A 8 -16.72 -0.23 17.87
CA ILE A 8 -17.25 -1.59 17.70
C ILE A 8 -16.07 -2.56 17.66
N ILE A 9 -16.15 -3.65 18.43
CA ILE A 9 -15.13 -4.71 18.42
C ILE A 9 -15.14 -5.40 17.04
N CYS A 10 -13.98 -5.45 16.39
CA CYS A 10 -13.82 -6.19 15.14
C CYS A 10 -13.70 -7.70 15.43
N LEU A 11 -14.66 -8.48 14.93
CA LEU A 11 -14.70 -9.94 15.09
C LEU A 11 -13.61 -10.68 14.30
N PHE A 12 -12.94 -10.02 13.36
CA PHE A 12 -11.89 -10.59 12.50
C PHE A 12 -10.59 -9.78 12.63
N THR A 13 -10.18 -9.53 13.87
CA THR A 13 -8.95 -8.79 14.15
C THR A 13 -7.74 -9.71 14.20
N PHE A 14 -6.62 -9.27 13.62
CA PHE A 14 -5.35 -9.99 13.65
C PHE A 14 -4.81 -10.19 15.08
N PHE A 15 -5.26 -9.38 16.05
CA PHE A 15 -4.95 -9.55 17.48
C PHE A 15 -5.41 -10.89 18.08
N GLN A 16 -6.34 -11.60 17.43
CA GLN A 16 -6.79 -12.91 17.93
C GLN A 16 -5.69 -13.99 17.90
N ILE A 17 -4.70 -13.83 17.03
CA ILE A 17 -3.67 -14.84 16.78
C ILE A 17 -2.24 -14.28 16.76
N ALA A 18 -2.06 -12.98 17.00
CA ALA A 18 -0.77 -12.31 17.01
C ALA A 18 -0.74 -11.11 17.97
N ASN A 19 0.45 -10.73 18.41
CA ASN A 19 0.68 -9.42 19.03
C ASN A 19 1.01 -8.44 17.90
N VAL A 20 0.10 -7.52 17.59
CA VAL A 20 0.26 -6.61 16.44
C VAL A 20 0.76 -5.25 16.93
N LEU A 21 1.91 -4.81 16.41
CA LEU A 21 2.45 -3.47 16.63
C LEU A 21 2.09 -2.59 15.44
N TYR A 22 1.22 -1.60 15.66
CA TYR A 22 1.00 -0.52 14.69
C TYR A 22 2.03 0.58 14.94
N LEU A 23 2.88 0.84 13.95
CA LEU A 23 3.91 1.87 14.01
C LEU A 23 3.56 3.00 13.03
N GLU A 24 3.28 4.19 13.55
CA GLU A 24 3.13 5.38 12.73
C GLU A 24 4.52 5.88 12.29
N ALA A 25 4.80 5.81 10.99
CA ALA A 25 6.09 6.18 10.44
C ALA A 25 5.94 6.77 9.02
N PRO A 26 6.86 7.64 8.59
CA PRO A 26 7.99 8.22 9.33
C PRO A 26 7.57 9.30 10.36
N ALA A 27 8.54 9.93 11.04
CA ALA A 27 8.28 11.09 11.89
C ALA A 27 7.49 12.17 11.13
N GLY A 28 6.51 12.78 11.79
CA GLY A 28 5.55 13.71 11.19
C GLY A 28 4.26 13.06 10.67
N VAL A 29 4.12 11.73 10.74
CA VAL A 29 2.88 10.99 10.44
C VAL A 29 2.09 10.70 11.71
N GLY A 30 0.78 10.97 11.70
CA GLY A 30 -0.09 10.70 12.83
C GLY A 30 0.35 11.43 14.08
N PHE A 31 0.67 10.69 15.15
CA PHE A 31 1.25 11.21 16.38
C PHE A 31 2.79 11.15 16.44
N SER A 32 3.46 10.58 15.44
CA SER A 32 4.93 10.55 15.38
C SER A 32 5.51 11.92 15.09
N TYR A 33 6.58 12.30 15.78
CA TYR A 33 7.21 13.63 15.70
C TYR A 33 8.74 13.56 15.83
N SER A 34 9.41 14.70 15.62
CA SER A 34 10.83 14.92 15.91
C SER A 34 10.99 16.24 16.68
N ASP A 35 12.02 16.34 17.52
CA ASP A 35 12.25 17.54 18.33
C ASP A 35 12.56 18.79 17.49
N ASP A 36 13.33 18.59 16.42
CA ASP A 36 13.69 19.64 15.45
C ASP A 36 12.57 19.97 14.44
N LYS A 37 11.49 19.16 14.43
CA LYS A 37 10.36 19.23 13.50
C LYS A 37 10.77 19.17 12.01
N ASN A 38 11.94 18.61 11.71
CA ASN A 38 12.37 18.34 10.34
C ASN A 38 11.87 16.97 9.91
N TYR A 39 10.85 16.97 9.05
CA TYR A 39 10.23 15.74 8.53
C TYR A 39 10.71 15.34 7.13
N THR A 40 11.78 15.96 6.64
CA THR A 40 12.40 15.56 5.36
C THR A 40 13.04 14.18 5.54
N THR A 41 12.59 13.21 4.74
CA THR A 41 13.07 11.83 4.81
C THR A 41 13.02 11.16 3.45
N ASP A 42 13.50 9.92 3.39
CA ASP A 42 13.52 9.07 2.20
C ASP A 42 13.31 7.60 2.58
N ASP A 43 13.32 6.72 1.57
CA ASP A 43 13.11 5.28 1.76
C ASP A 43 14.15 4.66 2.71
N ASP A 44 15.41 5.07 2.61
CA ASP A 44 16.48 4.49 3.43
C ASP A 44 16.43 4.99 4.86
N GLN A 45 16.29 6.30 5.06
CA GLN A 45 16.20 6.91 6.38
C GLN A 45 14.95 6.42 7.13
N THR A 46 13.82 6.29 6.44
CA THR A 46 12.58 5.74 7.03
C THR A 46 12.78 4.29 7.47
N SER A 47 13.42 3.48 6.63
CA SER A 47 13.74 2.08 6.95
C SER A 47 14.71 1.96 8.15
N LEU A 48 15.73 2.81 8.21
CA LEU A 48 16.67 2.88 9.35
C LEU A 48 15.98 3.30 10.65
N ASN A 49 15.13 4.32 10.60
CA ASN A 49 14.38 4.80 11.74
C ASN A 49 13.40 3.73 12.25
N ASN A 50 12.74 3.01 11.35
CA ASN A 50 11.87 1.89 11.73
C ASN A 50 12.65 0.76 12.41
N LEU A 51 13.86 0.41 11.92
CA LEU A 51 14.71 -0.56 12.60
C LEU A 51 15.12 -0.06 14.00
N ALA A 52 15.50 1.20 14.14
CA ALA A 52 15.84 1.80 15.42
C ALA A 52 14.65 1.78 16.40
N ALA A 53 13.44 2.08 15.92
CA ALA A 53 12.20 2.00 16.69
C ALA A 53 11.92 0.56 17.14
N LEU A 54 12.10 -0.44 16.28
CA LEU A 54 11.96 -1.86 16.65
C LEU A 54 12.98 -2.29 17.71
N LYS A 55 14.25 -1.88 17.58
CA LYS A 55 15.28 -2.14 18.60
C LYS A 55 14.91 -1.52 19.95
N SER A 56 14.35 -0.30 19.93
CA SER A 56 13.83 0.36 21.13
C SER A 56 12.64 -0.40 21.72
N PHE A 57 11.71 -0.86 20.88
CA PHE A 57 10.56 -1.68 21.29
C PHE A 57 11.01 -2.97 22.00
N PHE A 58 11.88 -3.77 21.39
CA PHE A 58 12.37 -5.02 22.00
C PHE A 58 13.22 -4.81 23.25
N LYS A 59 13.89 -3.65 23.38
CA LYS A 59 14.55 -3.25 24.63
C LYS A 59 13.53 -2.89 25.72
N LYS A 60 12.44 -2.22 25.35
CA LYS A 60 11.39 -1.77 26.28
C LYS A 60 10.48 -2.92 26.72
N PHE A 61 10.23 -3.88 25.83
CA PHE A 61 9.35 -5.03 26.02
C PHE A 61 10.12 -6.34 25.79
N PRO A 62 11.09 -6.67 26.67
CA PRO A 62 11.95 -7.84 26.49
C PRO A 62 11.20 -9.18 26.52
N GLU A 63 9.97 -9.23 27.03
CA GLU A 63 9.08 -10.40 27.03
C GLU A 63 8.66 -10.88 25.63
N TYR A 64 8.88 -10.05 24.59
CA TYR A 64 8.66 -10.42 23.20
C TYR A 64 9.94 -10.92 22.51
N ASN A 65 11.10 -10.84 23.15
CA ASN A 65 12.35 -11.34 22.56
C ASN A 65 12.27 -12.84 22.24
N GLY A 66 12.85 -13.24 21.12
CA GLY A 66 12.85 -14.62 20.63
C GLY A 66 11.54 -15.08 19.97
N ARG A 67 10.43 -14.35 20.12
CA ARG A 67 9.18 -14.66 19.39
C ARG A 67 9.36 -14.44 17.90
N GLU A 68 8.69 -15.25 17.10
CA GLU A 68 8.64 -15.06 15.65
C GLU A 68 8.15 -13.65 15.32
N PHE A 69 8.93 -12.94 14.50
CA PHE A 69 8.63 -11.58 14.11
C PHE A 69 8.35 -11.50 12.61
N PHE A 70 7.20 -10.92 12.26
CA PHE A 70 6.79 -10.69 10.88
C PHE A 70 6.59 -9.20 10.65
N VAL A 71 6.95 -8.73 9.46
CA VAL A 71 6.68 -7.35 9.04
C VAL A 71 5.54 -7.37 8.04
N THR A 72 4.48 -6.58 8.29
CA THR A 72 3.35 -6.48 7.37
C THR A 72 3.05 -5.05 7.03
N GLY A 73 2.57 -4.78 5.82
CA GLY A 73 2.20 -3.44 5.40
C GLY A 73 1.34 -3.45 4.15
N GLU A 74 0.86 -2.27 3.76
CA GLU A 74 -0.06 -2.08 2.63
C GLU A 74 0.38 -0.89 1.76
N SER A 75 0.07 -0.89 0.47
CA SER A 75 0.28 0.27 -0.40
C SER A 75 1.78 0.62 -0.56
N TYR A 76 2.20 1.82 -0.17
CA TYR A 76 3.62 2.19 -0.06
C TYR A 76 4.38 1.34 0.97
N GLY A 77 3.67 0.59 1.82
CA GLY A 77 4.21 -0.55 2.56
C GLY A 77 4.94 -1.56 1.66
N GLY A 78 4.61 -1.64 0.37
CA GLY A 78 5.39 -2.37 -0.63
C GLY A 78 6.83 -1.89 -0.80
N ILE A 79 7.17 -0.67 -0.39
CA ILE A 79 8.55 -0.16 -0.31
C ILE A 79 9.09 -0.28 1.12
N TYR A 80 8.31 0.14 2.13
CA TYR A 80 8.74 0.13 3.53
C TYR A 80 9.04 -1.27 4.06
N VAL A 81 8.21 -2.24 3.71
CA VAL A 81 8.29 -3.61 4.24
C VAL A 81 9.52 -4.34 3.69
N PRO A 82 9.79 -4.39 2.38
CA PRO A 82 10.98 -5.06 1.87
C PRO A 82 12.28 -4.38 2.30
N THR A 83 12.32 -3.04 2.34
CA THR A 83 13.53 -2.32 2.80
C THR A 83 13.82 -2.59 4.27
N LEU A 84 12.82 -2.53 5.15
CA LEU A 84 12.98 -2.90 6.56
C LEU A 84 13.35 -4.37 6.74
N SER A 85 12.71 -5.26 5.97
CA SER A 85 12.98 -6.70 6.00
C SER A 85 14.43 -7.01 5.61
N GLU A 86 14.98 -6.32 4.61
CA GLU A 86 16.39 -6.43 4.26
C GLU A 86 17.29 -6.09 5.45
N ARG A 87 17.02 -4.99 6.17
CA ARG A 87 17.81 -4.60 7.34
C ARG A 87 17.70 -5.61 8.49
N LEU A 88 16.52 -6.19 8.70
CA LEU A 88 16.28 -7.21 9.71
C LEU A 88 17.07 -8.51 9.45
N LEU A 89 17.47 -8.79 8.20
CA LEU A 89 18.39 -9.91 7.93
C LEU A 89 19.75 -9.75 8.63
N GLY A 90 20.17 -8.49 8.88
CA GLY A 90 21.40 -8.15 9.60
C GLY A 90 21.23 -7.92 11.10
N GLU A 91 20.03 -8.11 11.66
CA GLU A 91 19.74 -7.87 13.08
C GLU A 91 19.32 -9.18 13.78
N PRO A 92 20.28 -10.01 14.21
CA PRO A 92 20.01 -11.34 14.76
C PRO A 92 19.29 -11.32 16.11
N SER A 93 19.24 -10.16 16.80
CA SER A 93 18.49 -10.03 18.06
C SER A 93 16.97 -10.07 17.86
N ILE A 94 16.49 -9.84 16.63
CA ILE A 94 15.06 -9.92 16.27
C ILE A 94 14.85 -11.19 15.46
N ASN A 95 13.99 -12.09 15.94
CA ASN A 95 13.71 -13.37 15.29
C ASN A 95 12.79 -13.21 14.05
N PHE A 96 13.31 -12.53 13.02
CA PHE A 96 12.58 -12.23 11.79
C PHE A 96 12.31 -13.48 10.96
N GLN A 97 11.03 -13.76 10.68
CA GLN A 97 10.57 -14.95 9.95
C GLN A 97 10.12 -14.67 8.52
N GLY A 98 9.67 -13.45 8.24
CA GLY A 98 9.13 -13.12 6.93
C GLY A 98 8.30 -11.85 6.91
N PHE A 99 7.79 -11.52 5.73
CA PHE A 99 6.94 -10.36 5.55
C PHE A 99 5.73 -10.62 4.65
N ALA A 100 4.69 -9.81 4.82
CA ALA A 100 3.53 -9.78 3.93
C ALA A 100 3.21 -8.36 3.47
N VAL A 101 2.85 -8.19 2.20
CA VAL A 101 2.46 -6.90 1.63
C VAL A 101 1.08 -7.03 0.97
N GLY A 102 0.16 -6.19 1.40
CA GLY A 102 -1.16 -6.01 0.79
C GLY A 102 -1.14 -4.92 -0.26
N ASN A 103 -1.63 -5.18 -1.48
CA ASN A 103 -1.77 -4.18 -2.54
C ASN A 103 -0.55 -3.26 -2.63
N GLY A 104 0.62 -3.86 -2.86
CA GLY A 104 1.90 -3.21 -2.63
C GLY A 104 2.42 -2.45 -3.84
N LEU A 105 3.12 -1.34 -3.61
CA LEU A 105 3.93 -0.72 -4.65
C LEU A 105 5.29 -1.43 -4.75
N SER A 106 5.34 -2.54 -5.49
CA SER A 106 6.58 -3.33 -5.66
C SER A 106 7.48 -2.82 -6.79
N ASP A 107 6.89 -2.27 -7.86
CA ASP A 107 7.59 -1.70 -9.01
C ASP A 107 6.72 -0.65 -9.72
N TYR A 108 7.25 0.57 -9.88
CA TYR A 108 6.49 1.69 -10.45
C TYR A 108 6.15 1.49 -11.93
N ASN A 109 7.10 0.97 -12.72
CA ASN A 109 6.91 0.80 -14.16
C ASN A 109 5.91 -0.32 -14.42
N ILE A 110 6.01 -1.43 -13.68
CA ILE A 110 5.09 -2.55 -13.79
C ILE A 110 3.68 -2.15 -13.34
N ASN A 111 3.53 -1.43 -12.22
CA ASN A 111 2.21 -0.97 -11.75
C ASN A 111 1.55 0.01 -12.75
N THR A 112 2.33 0.95 -13.29
CA THR A 112 1.86 1.89 -14.32
C THR A 112 1.46 1.18 -15.61
N ALA A 113 2.23 0.18 -16.04
CA ALA A 113 1.88 -0.62 -17.21
C ALA A 113 0.58 -1.40 -16.97
N SER A 114 0.49 -2.12 -15.86
CA SER A 114 -0.60 -3.05 -15.59
C SER A 114 -1.95 -2.34 -15.39
N VAL A 115 -1.97 -1.15 -14.80
CA VAL A 115 -3.23 -0.41 -14.58
C VAL A 115 -3.88 0.06 -15.87
N LEU A 116 -3.09 0.28 -16.93
CA LEU A 116 -3.65 0.58 -18.25
C LEU A 116 -4.43 -0.63 -18.77
N TYR A 117 -3.84 -1.83 -18.76
CA TYR A 117 -4.57 -3.06 -19.12
C TYR A 117 -5.79 -3.26 -18.23
N PHE A 118 -5.64 -3.07 -16.92
CA PHE A 118 -6.76 -3.14 -15.97
C PHE A 118 -7.91 -2.24 -16.42
N GLY A 119 -7.65 -0.95 -16.66
CA GLY A 119 -8.68 0.02 -17.04
C GLY A 119 -9.40 -0.35 -18.34
N TYR A 120 -8.68 -0.86 -19.35
CA TYR A 120 -9.32 -1.30 -20.60
C TYR A 120 -10.24 -2.51 -20.37
N TYR A 121 -9.71 -3.57 -19.75
CA TYR A 121 -10.45 -4.82 -19.54
C TYR A 121 -11.55 -4.73 -18.47
N HIS A 122 -11.56 -3.65 -17.68
CA HIS A 122 -12.66 -3.30 -16.78
C HIS A 122 -13.60 -2.24 -17.36
N GLY A 123 -13.47 -1.91 -18.66
CA GLY A 123 -14.44 -1.10 -19.40
C GLY A 123 -14.35 0.41 -19.14
N LEU A 124 -13.24 0.91 -18.59
CA LEU A 124 -13.08 2.33 -18.24
C LEU A 124 -12.79 3.22 -19.46
N TYR A 125 -12.33 2.62 -20.57
CA TYR A 125 -12.17 3.31 -21.83
C TYR A 125 -12.25 2.35 -23.02
N GLY A 126 -12.59 2.88 -24.20
CA GLY A 126 -12.93 2.09 -25.39
C GLY A 126 -11.73 1.57 -26.20
N SER A 127 -12.02 0.60 -27.07
CA SER A 127 -11.05 -0.09 -27.94
C SER A 127 -10.23 0.85 -28.83
N LYS A 128 -10.80 1.95 -29.31
CA LYS A 128 -10.06 2.96 -30.09
C LYS A 128 -8.93 3.61 -29.30
N LEU A 129 -9.17 3.97 -28.03
CA LEU A 129 -8.13 4.54 -27.17
C LEU A 129 -7.08 3.48 -26.84
N TYR A 130 -7.51 2.26 -26.53
CA TYR A 130 -6.61 1.15 -26.23
C TYR A 130 -5.70 0.81 -27.41
N ALA A 131 -6.25 0.69 -28.63
CA ALA A 131 -5.47 0.44 -29.83
C ALA A 131 -4.42 1.54 -30.09
N ASN A 132 -4.81 2.81 -29.98
CA ASN A 132 -3.90 3.94 -30.15
C ASN A 132 -2.80 3.98 -29.07
N LEU A 133 -3.14 3.63 -27.83
CA LEU A 133 -2.17 3.50 -26.75
C LEU A 133 -1.15 2.41 -27.10
N LEU A 134 -1.62 1.24 -27.54
CA LEU A 134 -0.73 0.14 -27.90
C LEU A 134 0.20 0.49 -29.06
N THR A 135 -0.32 1.09 -30.13
CA THR A 135 0.49 1.45 -31.30
C THR A 135 1.46 2.59 -31.03
N SER A 136 1.13 3.51 -30.11
CA SER A 136 1.97 4.68 -29.82
C SER A 136 3.02 4.42 -28.75
N CYS A 137 2.78 3.46 -27.84
CA CYS A 137 3.64 3.21 -26.68
C CYS A 137 4.40 1.87 -26.71
N CYS A 138 3.94 0.87 -27.47
CA CYS A 138 4.47 -0.49 -27.37
C CYS A 138 5.28 -0.87 -28.60
N GLY A 139 6.42 -1.53 -28.39
CA GLY A 139 7.19 -2.14 -29.49
C GLY A 139 6.45 -3.33 -30.09
N SER A 140 6.70 -3.63 -31.37
CA SER A 140 5.93 -4.57 -32.21
C SER A 140 5.87 -6.03 -31.71
N ASN A 141 6.62 -6.39 -30.66
CA ASN A 141 6.67 -7.74 -30.06
C ASN A 141 6.60 -7.73 -28.51
N ALA A 142 6.14 -6.64 -27.90
CA ALA A 142 6.07 -6.53 -26.45
C ALA A 142 4.90 -7.37 -25.88
N THR A 143 5.19 -8.34 -25.01
CA THR A 143 4.15 -9.08 -24.25
C THR A 143 3.50 -8.23 -23.16
N VAL A 144 4.21 -7.21 -22.68
CA VAL A 144 3.70 -6.19 -21.75
C VAL A 144 4.16 -4.82 -22.24
N CYS A 145 3.24 -3.87 -22.30
CA CYS A 145 3.53 -2.51 -22.71
C CYS A 145 3.97 -1.63 -21.54
N TYR A 146 5.28 -1.44 -21.41
CA TYR A 146 5.87 -0.52 -20.44
C TYR A 146 5.88 0.90 -21.00
N VAL A 147 4.76 1.62 -20.82
CA VAL A 147 4.56 2.98 -21.36
C VAL A 147 5.64 3.98 -20.92
N GLU A 148 6.21 3.83 -19.73
CA GLU A 148 7.28 4.71 -19.22
C GLU A 148 8.65 4.45 -19.87
N LYS A 149 8.83 3.29 -20.52
CA LYS A 149 10.11 2.91 -21.15
C LYS A 149 10.30 3.50 -22.54
N PHE A 150 9.21 3.85 -23.23
CA PHE A 150 9.24 4.36 -24.61
C PHE A 150 8.44 5.67 -24.73
N PRO A 151 8.89 6.77 -24.08
CA PRO A 151 8.15 8.01 -24.10
C PRO A 151 8.18 8.63 -25.50
N SER A 152 7.00 8.94 -26.02
CA SER A 152 6.79 9.74 -27.23
C SER A 152 5.64 10.73 -26.98
N PRO A 153 5.57 11.87 -27.69
CA PRO A 153 4.44 12.79 -27.54
C PRO A 153 3.07 12.10 -27.73
N GLN A 154 2.97 11.20 -28.71
CA GLN A 154 1.78 10.41 -28.97
C GLN A 154 1.49 9.41 -27.83
N CYS A 155 2.51 8.71 -27.34
CA CYS A 155 2.34 7.80 -26.21
C CYS A 155 1.85 8.55 -24.97
N ASN A 156 2.52 9.65 -24.61
CA ASN A 156 2.15 10.47 -23.46
C ASN A 156 0.72 10.99 -23.58
N PHE A 157 0.28 11.38 -24.77
CA PHE A 157 -1.08 11.82 -25.02
C PHE A 157 -2.12 10.71 -24.80
N TYR A 158 -1.92 9.53 -25.40
CA TYR A 158 -2.90 8.44 -25.28
C TYR A 158 -2.88 7.77 -23.92
N ALA A 159 -1.70 7.56 -23.33
CA ALA A 159 -1.59 7.10 -21.96
C ALA A 159 -2.20 8.12 -21.01
N GLY A 160 -1.91 9.42 -21.15
CA GLY A 160 -2.54 10.47 -20.34
C GLY A 160 -4.07 10.46 -20.41
N LYS A 161 -4.66 10.21 -21.59
CA LYS A 161 -6.11 10.04 -21.75
C LYS A 161 -6.65 8.82 -21.00
N ALA A 162 -6.00 7.67 -21.13
CA ALA A 162 -6.39 6.45 -20.43
C ALA A 162 -6.31 6.64 -18.90
N LEU A 163 -5.27 7.32 -18.42
CA LEU A 163 -5.09 7.63 -17.01
C LEU A 163 -6.15 8.59 -16.47
N ASN A 164 -6.56 9.59 -17.26
CA ASN A 164 -7.66 10.46 -16.87
C ASN A 164 -8.98 9.68 -16.74
N SER A 165 -9.24 8.68 -17.58
CA SER A 165 -10.42 7.81 -17.41
C SER A 165 -10.39 7.02 -16.10
N ILE A 166 -9.20 6.61 -15.65
CA ILE A 166 -9.02 5.80 -14.42
C ILE A 166 -9.04 6.68 -13.15
N TYR A 167 -8.39 7.84 -13.18
CA TYR A 167 -8.05 8.61 -11.97
C TYR A 167 -8.65 10.03 -11.91
N ALA A 168 -9.13 10.59 -13.02
CA ALA A 168 -9.71 11.93 -13.06
C ALA A 168 -11.25 11.90 -13.11
N SER A 169 -11.86 10.74 -12.91
CA SER A 169 -13.30 10.53 -12.80
C SER A 169 -13.69 10.34 -11.31
N ASP A 170 -15.00 10.38 -11.00
CA ASP A 170 -15.52 10.07 -9.65
C ASP A 170 -15.42 8.57 -9.27
N LEU A 171 -14.51 7.84 -9.91
CA LEU A 171 -14.26 6.43 -9.64
C LEU A 171 -13.40 6.27 -8.38
N ASN A 172 -13.74 5.27 -7.58
CA ASN A 172 -12.93 4.91 -6.43
C ASN A 172 -11.71 4.09 -6.88
N MET A 173 -10.53 4.71 -6.90
CA MET A 173 -9.29 4.04 -7.28
C MET A 173 -8.86 2.92 -6.34
N TYR A 174 -9.34 2.94 -5.10
CA TYR A 174 -9.05 1.90 -4.13
C TYR A 174 -10.02 0.73 -4.23
N ASN A 175 -11.19 0.90 -4.83
CA ASN A 175 -12.11 -0.20 -5.09
C ASN A 175 -13.04 0.22 -6.24
N LEU A 176 -12.78 -0.28 -7.45
CA LEU A 176 -13.46 0.15 -8.67
C LEU A 176 -15.00 0.09 -8.56
N TYR A 177 -15.52 -0.86 -7.80
CA TYR A 177 -16.96 -1.10 -7.68
C TYR A 177 -17.59 -0.44 -6.45
N ALA A 178 -16.80 0.26 -5.63
CA ALA A 178 -17.28 1.02 -4.48
C ALA A 178 -17.67 2.45 -4.88
N LYS A 179 -18.44 3.09 -3.99
CA LYS A 179 -18.70 4.53 -4.08
C LYS A 179 -17.40 5.30 -3.80
N CYS A 180 -17.23 6.44 -4.46
CA CYS A 180 -16.19 7.39 -4.09
C CYS A 180 -16.71 8.31 -2.99
N GLU A 181 -16.14 8.22 -1.78
CA GLU A 181 -16.49 9.11 -0.67
C GLU A 181 -15.46 10.22 -0.49
N ASN A 182 -15.91 11.45 -0.21
CA ASN A 182 -15.00 12.56 0.04
C ASN A 182 -15.03 12.95 1.51
N THR A 183 -13.85 12.99 2.15
CA THR A 183 -13.70 13.64 3.46
C THR A 183 -13.96 15.13 3.29
N LYS A 184 -14.82 15.72 4.14
CA LYS A 184 -15.04 17.18 4.14
C LYS A 184 -13.74 17.88 4.53
N THR A 185 -13.22 18.71 3.63
CA THR A 185 -12.05 19.53 3.92
C THR A 185 -12.45 20.74 4.77
N PRO A 186 -11.70 21.08 5.84
CA PRO A 186 -11.97 22.28 6.61
C PRO A 186 -11.86 23.54 5.75
N GLU A 187 -12.66 24.55 6.06
CA GLU A 187 -12.63 25.84 5.37
C GLU A 187 -11.24 26.48 5.48
N GLY A 188 -10.73 27.02 4.36
CA GLY A 188 -9.40 27.64 4.29
C GLY A 188 -8.25 26.70 3.86
N PHE A 189 -8.49 25.40 3.68
CA PHE A 189 -7.47 24.45 3.20
C PHE A 189 -7.64 24.11 1.71
N ILE A 190 -6.51 23.94 1.02
CA ILE A 190 -6.48 23.41 -0.35
C ILE A 190 -6.35 21.88 -0.28
N GLN A 191 -7.40 21.18 -0.71
CA GLN A 191 -7.41 19.72 -0.79
C GLN A 191 -6.64 19.22 -2.00
N TYR A 192 -5.85 18.16 -1.82
CA TYR A 192 -5.26 17.40 -2.92
C TYR A 192 -5.27 15.90 -2.62
N HIS A 193 -5.27 15.09 -3.69
CA HIS A 193 -5.46 13.64 -3.61
C HIS A 193 -4.25 12.81 -4.02
N ASP A 194 -3.31 13.44 -4.74
CA ASP A 194 -2.16 12.72 -5.29
C ASP A 194 -1.12 12.41 -4.21
N MET A 195 -1.01 11.13 -3.85
CA MET A 195 0.00 10.61 -2.92
C MET A 195 1.39 10.49 -3.57
N GLY A 196 1.58 10.91 -4.82
CA GLY A 196 2.90 11.01 -5.46
C GLY A 196 3.45 9.71 -6.05
N ASN A 197 2.64 8.65 -6.11
CA ASN A 197 3.12 7.31 -6.45
C ASN A 197 2.77 6.90 -7.88
N SER A 198 1.62 7.31 -8.40
CA SER A 198 1.18 6.95 -9.75
C SER A 198 1.79 7.86 -10.81
N PHE A 199 2.17 7.32 -11.97
CA PHE A 199 2.55 8.11 -13.16
C PHE A 199 3.66 9.13 -12.90
N ARG A 200 4.70 8.73 -12.18
CA ARG A 200 5.78 9.62 -11.74
C ARG A 200 6.53 10.28 -12.87
N ASN A 201 6.61 9.63 -14.03
CA ASN A 201 7.37 10.11 -15.17
C ASN A 201 6.51 10.84 -16.21
N PHE A 202 5.21 11.01 -15.96
CA PHE A 202 4.30 11.67 -16.89
C PHE A 202 4.33 13.20 -16.72
N PRO A 203 4.56 13.99 -17.79
CA PRO A 203 4.74 15.45 -17.70
C PRO A 203 3.64 16.19 -16.95
N GLN A 204 2.37 15.79 -17.13
CA GLN A 204 1.21 16.38 -16.46
C GLN A 204 1.28 16.24 -14.92
N PHE A 205 1.65 15.05 -14.42
CA PHE A 205 1.76 14.79 -12.98
C PHE A 205 3.02 15.40 -12.39
N ILE A 206 4.11 15.46 -13.15
CA ILE A 206 5.34 16.17 -12.74
C ILE A 206 5.01 17.64 -12.48
N LYS A 207 4.34 18.31 -13.42
CA LYS A 207 3.95 19.72 -13.29
C LYS A 207 3.04 19.94 -12.09
N GLN A 208 1.98 19.15 -11.93
CA GLN A 208 1.06 19.25 -10.80
C GLN A 208 1.78 19.11 -9.45
N ARG A 209 2.70 18.15 -9.33
CA ARG A 209 3.49 17.94 -8.10
C ARG A 209 4.49 19.05 -7.84
N GLN A 210 5.08 19.64 -8.88
CA GLN A 210 5.94 20.82 -8.74
C GLN A 210 5.16 22.01 -8.19
N GLU A 211 3.95 22.26 -8.71
CA GLU A 211 3.05 23.29 -8.21
C GLU A 211 2.67 23.06 -6.74
N LEU A 212 2.29 21.82 -6.38
CA LEU A 212 1.99 21.46 -5.00
C LEU A 212 3.19 21.65 -4.05
N ARG A 213 4.42 21.40 -4.50
CA ARG A 213 5.64 21.60 -3.71
C ARG A 213 5.99 23.06 -3.45
N MET A 214 5.46 23.99 -4.23
CA MET A 214 5.64 25.43 -4.02
C MET A 214 4.65 26.01 -3.00
N MET A 215 3.62 25.26 -2.62
CA MET A 215 2.61 25.68 -1.64
C MET A 215 3.05 25.34 -0.21
N ASP A 216 2.72 26.22 0.74
CA ASP A 216 2.97 25.97 2.18
C ASP A 216 2.16 24.73 2.63
N PRO A 217 2.81 23.65 3.12
CA PRO A 217 2.13 22.43 3.57
C PRO A 217 1.09 22.67 4.66
N LYS A 218 1.18 23.77 5.42
CA LYS A 218 0.20 24.12 6.46
C LYS A 218 -1.15 24.53 5.89
N ASN A 219 -1.18 25.00 4.64
CA ASN A 219 -2.41 25.39 3.93
C ASN A 219 -3.01 24.24 3.11
N LEU A 220 -2.35 23.07 3.09
CA LEU A 220 -2.79 21.92 2.32
C LEU A 220 -3.53 20.91 3.19
N LYS A 221 -4.32 20.06 2.53
CA LYS A 221 -4.84 18.84 3.14
C LYS A 221 -4.76 17.68 2.15
N LEU A 222 -3.85 16.75 2.41
CA LEU A 222 -3.80 15.47 1.72
C LEU A 222 -4.94 14.60 2.24
N VAL A 223 -5.87 14.30 1.34
CA VAL A 223 -6.96 13.37 1.60
C VAL A 223 -6.84 12.26 0.57
N PRO A 224 -6.57 11.00 0.98
CA PRO A 224 -6.61 9.88 0.05
C PRO A 224 -7.92 9.90 -0.75
N PRO A 225 -7.87 9.79 -2.08
CA PRO A 225 -9.05 9.90 -2.93
C PRO A 225 -10.10 8.88 -2.51
N CYS A 226 -11.37 9.27 -2.50
CA CYS A 226 -12.47 8.36 -2.23
C CYS A 226 -12.48 7.72 -0.82
N ILE A 227 -11.72 8.27 0.14
CA ILE A 227 -11.71 7.87 1.54
C ILE A 227 -12.36 8.93 2.43
N ASN A 228 -13.30 8.49 3.28
CA ASN A 228 -13.89 9.30 4.34
C ASN A 228 -13.27 8.98 5.70
N GLY A 229 -12.26 9.75 6.09
CA GLY A 229 -11.58 9.56 7.38
C GLY A 229 -12.16 10.37 8.53
N THR A 230 -13.34 10.98 8.36
CA THR A 230 -13.92 11.89 9.37
C THR A 230 -14.03 11.23 10.75
N ALA A 231 -14.50 9.97 10.81
CA ALA A 231 -14.65 9.25 12.07
C ALA A 231 -13.30 9.07 12.80
N THR A 232 -12.26 8.71 12.06
CA THR A 232 -10.90 8.50 12.57
C THR A 232 -10.28 9.82 13.06
N LEU A 233 -10.41 10.89 12.27
CA LEU A 233 -9.95 12.23 12.65
C LEU A 233 -10.62 12.74 13.92
N VAL A 234 -11.94 12.57 14.03
CA VAL A 234 -12.70 12.99 15.22
C VAL A 234 -12.29 12.16 16.43
N TYR A 235 -12.12 10.84 16.29
CA TYR A 235 -11.73 9.97 17.41
C TYR A 235 -10.34 10.32 17.95
N PHE A 236 -9.32 10.39 17.10
CA PHE A 236 -7.96 10.73 17.52
C PHE A 236 -7.76 12.21 17.87
N GLY A 237 -8.69 13.07 17.47
CA GLY A 237 -8.74 14.48 17.88
C GLY A 237 -9.24 14.70 19.31
N ARG A 238 -9.84 13.72 19.97
CA ARG A 238 -10.36 13.88 21.34
C ARG A 238 -9.25 13.91 22.38
N ASP A 239 -9.35 14.84 23.32
CA ASP A 239 -8.37 14.99 24.42
C ASP A 239 -8.28 13.75 25.33
N ASP A 240 -9.41 13.10 25.62
CA ASP A 240 -9.43 11.89 26.44
C ASP A 240 -8.74 10.71 25.74
N VAL A 241 -8.93 10.57 24.43
CA VAL A 241 -8.23 9.56 23.60
C VAL A 241 -6.73 9.85 23.54
N ARG A 242 -6.34 11.10 23.26
CA ARG A 242 -4.93 11.51 23.25
C ARG A 242 -4.25 11.23 24.59
N LYS A 243 -4.93 11.55 25.69
CA LYS A 243 -4.43 11.26 27.04
C LYS A 243 -4.30 9.76 27.29
N ALA A 244 -5.31 8.96 26.90
CA ALA A 244 -5.29 7.50 27.08
C ALA A 244 -4.17 6.83 26.26
N LEU A 245 -3.83 7.38 25.10
CA LEU A 245 -2.73 6.93 24.24
C LEU A 245 -1.36 7.52 24.64
N ASN A 246 -1.30 8.30 25.73
CA ASN A 246 -0.10 8.98 26.22
C ASN A 246 0.54 9.93 25.18
N ILE A 247 -0.28 10.61 24.38
CA ILE A 247 0.20 11.57 23.39
C ILE A 247 0.61 12.87 24.09
N PRO A 248 1.86 13.36 23.93
CA PRO A 248 2.27 14.63 24.50
C PRO A 248 1.40 15.79 23.99
N THR A 249 1.14 16.78 24.85
CA THR A 249 0.35 17.97 24.49
C THR A 249 1.02 18.85 23.42
N SER A 250 2.34 18.70 23.25
CA SER A 250 3.12 19.39 22.20
C SER A 250 2.94 18.80 20.80
N VAL A 251 2.46 17.56 20.69
CA VAL A 251 2.23 16.89 19.39
C VAL A 251 0.99 17.48 18.74
N THR A 252 1.05 17.74 17.43
CA THR A 252 -0.05 18.32 16.65
C THR A 252 -1.28 17.43 16.61
N SER A 253 -2.38 17.95 16.06
CA SER A 253 -3.57 17.15 15.75
C SER A 253 -3.22 15.99 14.82
N TRP A 254 -3.87 14.86 15.05
CA TRP A 254 -3.70 13.67 14.23
C TRP A 254 -4.33 13.86 12.86
N ASP A 255 -3.64 13.38 11.82
CA ASP A 255 -4.12 13.37 10.45
C ASP A 255 -3.86 12.02 9.77
N LEU A 256 -4.75 11.64 8.86
CA LEU A 256 -4.61 10.41 8.05
C LEU A 256 -3.30 10.36 7.28
N CYS A 257 -2.91 11.51 6.71
CA CYS A 257 -1.73 11.65 5.87
C CYS A 257 -1.05 12.99 6.18
N SER A 258 0.27 12.98 6.24
CA SER A 258 1.06 14.17 6.55
C SER A 258 1.46 14.92 5.29
N ASN A 259 1.05 16.19 5.19
CA ASN A 259 1.38 17.05 4.05
C ASN A 259 2.89 17.29 3.93
N ILE A 260 3.53 17.60 5.07
CA ILE A 260 4.96 17.93 5.11
C ILE A 260 5.78 16.72 4.69
N VAL A 261 5.44 15.53 5.19
CA VAL A 261 6.09 14.29 4.77
C VAL A 261 5.82 14.06 3.28
N SER A 262 4.57 14.07 2.83
CA SER A 262 4.21 13.81 1.42
C SER A 262 4.98 14.68 0.42
N GLN A 263 5.09 16.00 0.70
CA GLN A 263 5.80 16.94 -0.16
C GLN A 263 7.33 16.75 -0.17
N SER A 264 7.91 16.44 1.00
CA SER A 264 9.38 16.37 1.20
C SER A 264 9.97 14.98 1.02
N TYR A 265 9.15 13.94 0.98
CA TYR A 265 9.58 12.54 0.93
C TYR A 265 10.29 12.21 -0.41
N LYS A 266 11.54 11.75 -0.31
CA LYS A 266 12.33 11.35 -1.48
C LYS A 266 12.23 9.84 -1.70
N ARG A 267 11.73 9.47 -2.88
CA ARG A 267 11.57 8.08 -3.30
C ARG A 267 12.82 7.66 -4.04
N LEU A 268 13.62 6.79 -3.44
CA LEU A 268 14.92 6.34 -3.92
C LEU A 268 14.81 5.12 -4.84
N TYR A 269 13.84 4.25 -4.56
CA TYR A 269 13.70 3.00 -5.28
C TYR A 269 12.57 3.05 -6.30
N SER A 270 12.85 2.63 -7.53
CA SER A 270 11.85 2.43 -8.59
C SER A 270 11.28 1.00 -8.62
N THR A 271 11.92 0.07 -7.91
CA THR A 271 11.55 -1.33 -7.82
C THR A 271 12.15 -1.95 -6.57
N MET A 272 11.47 -2.95 -6.01
CA MET A 272 11.93 -3.73 -4.85
C MET A 272 12.64 -5.02 -5.22
N PHE A 273 12.96 -5.20 -6.51
CA PHE A 273 13.55 -6.42 -7.06
C PHE A 273 14.71 -6.99 -6.20
N LEU A 274 15.67 -6.14 -5.81
CA LEU A 274 16.84 -6.57 -5.04
C LEU A 274 16.50 -6.94 -3.59
N GLN A 275 15.63 -6.18 -2.94
CA GLN A 275 15.17 -6.42 -1.57
C GLN A 275 14.48 -7.79 -1.48
N TYR A 276 13.58 -8.08 -2.44
CA TYR A 276 12.92 -9.39 -2.52
C TYR A 276 13.93 -10.52 -2.72
N LEU A 277 14.88 -10.41 -3.65
CA LEU A 277 15.89 -11.45 -3.87
C LEU A 277 16.72 -11.74 -2.62
N LYS A 278 17.12 -10.71 -1.86
CA LYS A 278 17.86 -10.89 -0.59
C LYS A 278 17.04 -11.66 0.44
N VAL A 279 15.78 -11.30 0.64
CA VAL A 279 14.90 -11.96 1.62
C VAL A 279 14.55 -13.40 1.18
N ILE A 280 14.37 -13.62 -0.12
CA ILE A 280 14.16 -14.96 -0.69
C ILE A 280 15.39 -15.85 -0.46
N ALA A 281 16.59 -15.35 -0.75
CA ALA A 281 17.84 -16.07 -0.54
C ALA A 281 18.07 -16.45 0.93
N ALA A 282 17.61 -15.60 1.86
CA ALA A 282 17.61 -15.86 3.29
C ALA A 282 16.50 -16.85 3.75
N LYS A 283 15.75 -17.45 2.81
CA LYS A 283 14.68 -18.44 3.04
C LYS A 283 13.56 -17.94 3.97
N LYS A 284 13.34 -16.63 4.02
CA LYS A 284 12.25 -16.03 4.81
C LYS A 284 10.94 -16.15 4.05
N ARG A 285 9.82 -16.20 4.78
CA ARG A 285 8.48 -16.35 4.19
C ARG A 285 8.02 -15.01 3.62
N ILE A 286 7.57 -14.99 2.38
CA ILE A 286 7.05 -13.79 1.73
C ILE A 286 5.64 -14.04 1.25
N MET A 287 4.73 -13.11 1.50
CA MET A 287 3.39 -13.12 0.92
C MET A 287 3.04 -11.77 0.29
N LEU A 288 2.60 -11.79 -0.96
CA LEU A 288 2.01 -10.65 -1.63
C LEU A 288 0.55 -10.99 -1.83
N TYR A 289 -0.33 -10.14 -1.32
CA TYR A 289 -1.74 -10.31 -1.51
C TYR A 289 -2.37 -9.05 -2.06
N ASN A 290 -3.29 -9.19 -3.01
CA ASN A 290 -3.93 -8.05 -3.65
C ASN A 290 -5.44 -8.27 -3.72
N GLY A 291 -6.20 -7.27 -3.31
CA GLY A 291 -7.58 -7.16 -3.75
C GLY A 291 -7.64 -6.99 -5.26
N ASP A 292 -8.46 -7.80 -5.94
CA ASP A 292 -8.49 -7.86 -7.40
C ASP A 292 -9.33 -6.75 -8.07
N VAL A 293 -9.90 -5.84 -7.30
CA VAL A 293 -10.64 -4.65 -7.81
C VAL A 293 -9.97 -3.32 -7.45
N ASP A 294 -8.75 -3.37 -6.92
CA ASP A 294 -7.91 -2.19 -6.66
C ASP A 294 -7.24 -1.69 -7.96
N MET A 295 -7.24 -0.37 -8.15
CA MET A 295 -6.55 0.28 -9.27
C MET A 295 -5.25 0.97 -8.83
N ALA A 296 -5.09 1.30 -7.54
CA ALA A 296 -3.91 1.99 -7.02
C ALA A 296 -2.65 1.10 -7.10
N CYS A 297 -2.76 -0.15 -6.64
CA CYS A 297 -1.71 -1.18 -6.67
C CYS A 297 -2.36 -2.51 -7.08
N ASN A 298 -2.78 -2.55 -8.34
CA ASN A 298 -3.59 -3.63 -8.89
C ASN A 298 -2.86 -4.98 -8.88
N PHE A 299 -3.63 -6.07 -8.74
CA PHE A 299 -3.09 -7.42 -8.64
C PHE A 299 -2.24 -7.87 -9.84
N LEU A 300 -2.52 -7.36 -11.05
CA LEU A 300 -1.73 -7.70 -12.24
C LEU A 300 -0.30 -7.20 -12.07
N GLY A 301 -0.11 -6.00 -11.50
CA GLY A 301 1.20 -5.39 -11.31
C GLY A 301 2.09 -6.21 -10.37
N ASP A 302 1.56 -6.58 -9.20
CA ASP A 302 2.31 -7.40 -8.24
C ASP A 302 2.52 -8.85 -8.74
N GLU A 303 1.58 -9.44 -9.48
CA GLU A 303 1.80 -10.74 -10.12
C GLU A 303 2.93 -10.67 -11.16
N TRP A 304 2.94 -9.62 -12.00
CA TRP A 304 3.98 -9.39 -13.01
C TRP A 304 5.34 -9.13 -12.36
N PHE A 305 5.39 -8.38 -11.26
CA PHE A 305 6.60 -8.17 -10.48
C PHE A 305 7.18 -9.52 -10.00
N LEU A 306 6.37 -10.39 -9.38
CA LEU A 306 6.85 -11.70 -8.94
C LEU A 306 7.29 -12.60 -10.10
N ASN A 307 6.61 -12.54 -11.24
CA ASN A 307 7.04 -13.25 -12.44
C ASN A 307 8.39 -12.74 -12.97
N SER A 308 8.69 -11.45 -12.82
CA SER A 308 9.97 -10.85 -13.23
C SER A 308 11.17 -11.40 -12.44
N LEU A 309 10.94 -11.88 -11.21
CA LEU A 309 11.96 -12.52 -10.36
C LEU A 309 12.38 -13.91 -10.89
N LYS A 310 11.67 -14.47 -11.89
CA LYS A 310 11.95 -15.78 -12.52
C LYS A 310 12.08 -16.93 -11.51
N LEU A 311 11.28 -16.89 -10.45
CA LEU A 311 11.27 -17.93 -9.41
C LEU A 311 10.64 -19.22 -9.93
N LYS A 312 11.09 -20.37 -9.39
CA LYS A 312 10.48 -21.67 -9.69
C LYS A 312 9.08 -21.76 -9.06
N ILE A 313 8.08 -22.03 -9.88
CA ILE A 313 6.72 -22.29 -9.42
C ILE A 313 6.70 -23.66 -8.73
N VAL A 314 6.20 -23.67 -7.49
CA VAL A 314 6.01 -24.89 -6.67
C VAL A 314 4.55 -25.33 -6.72
N THR A 315 3.62 -24.36 -6.71
CA THR A 315 2.19 -24.62 -6.85
C THR A 315 1.64 -23.74 -7.97
N PRO A 316 1.16 -24.33 -9.08
CA PRO A 316 0.49 -23.60 -10.14
C PRO A 316 -0.70 -22.81 -9.62
N ARG A 317 -1.12 -21.79 -10.38
CA ARG A 317 -2.25 -20.95 -10.00
C ARG A 317 -3.51 -21.80 -9.79
N LYS A 318 -4.13 -21.70 -8.63
CA LYS A 318 -5.37 -22.40 -8.27
C LYS A 318 -6.28 -21.50 -7.44
N ALA A 319 -7.56 -21.81 -7.37
CA ALA A 319 -8.46 -21.15 -6.44
C ALA A 319 -8.10 -21.51 -4.99
N TRP A 320 -8.22 -20.55 -4.08
CA TRP A 320 -8.21 -20.80 -2.63
C TRP A 320 -9.58 -20.44 -2.06
N HIS A 321 -9.95 -21.10 -0.96
CA HIS A 321 -11.29 -21.00 -0.39
C HIS A 321 -11.25 -20.46 1.04
N TYR A 322 -12.33 -19.78 1.42
CA TYR A 322 -12.57 -19.39 2.81
C TYR A 322 -13.88 -19.98 3.30
N THR A 323 -13.98 -20.12 4.62
CA THR A 323 -15.22 -20.53 5.29
C THR A 323 -16.06 -19.28 5.57
N SER A 324 -17.24 -19.21 4.98
CA SER A 324 -18.21 -18.13 5.20
C SER A 324 -18.88 -18.27 6.58
N ASN A 325 -19.62 -17.24 7.01
CA ASN A 325 -20.35 -17.22 8.28
C ASN A 325 -21.38 -18.35 8.41
N ASP A 326 -21.94 -18.81 7.29
CA ASP A 326 -22.88 -19.94 7.24
C ASP A 326 -22.18 -21.31 7.17
N GLY A 327 -20.85 -21.35 7.28
CA GLY A 327 -20.03 -22.56 7.18
C GLY A 327 -19.75 -23.02 5.74
N SER A 328 -20.33 -22.37 4.73
CA SER A 328 -20.09 -22.73 3.32
C SER A 328 -18.67 -22.38 2.89
N GLN A 329 -18.09 -23.19 1.99
CA GLN A 329 -16.82 -22.88 1.35
C GLN A 329 -17.06 -22.01 0.11
N GLN A 330 -16.36 -20.88 0.04
CA GLN A 330 -16.48 -19.93 -1.06
C GLN A 330 -15.10 -19.63 -1.64
N VAL A 331 -15.02 -19.41 -2.96
CA VAL A 331 -13.77 -18.98 -3.60
C VAL A 331 -13.40 -17.60 -3.08
N ALA A 332 -12.31 -17.54 -2.34
CA ALA A 332 -11.73 -16.32 -1.77
C ALA A 332 -10.85 -15.58 -2.78
N GLY A 333 -10.34 -16.28 -3.80
CA GLY A 333 -9.53 -15.74 -4.88
C GLY A 333 -8.60 -16.80 -5.46
N PHE A 334 -7.42 -16.40 -5.95
CA PHE A 334 -6.44 -17.30 -6.55
C PHE A 334 -5.08 -17.21 -5.88
N VAL A 335 -4.42 -18.35 -5.69
CA VAL A 335 -3.09 -18.46 -5.10
C VAL A 335 -2.11 -19.03 -6.12
N LYS A 336 -0.88 -18.53 -6.13
CA LYS A 336 0.27 -19.06 -6.86
C LYS A 336 1.47 -19.08 -5.93
N GLN A 337 2.15 -20.22 -5.82
CA GLN A 337 3.28 -20.36 -4.89
C GLN A 337 4.57 -20.66 -5.63
N PHE A 338 5.61 -19.95 -5.21
CA PHE A 338 7.00 -20.20 -5.56
C PHE A 338 7.72 -20.76 -4.34
N GLN A 339 9.03 -20.99 -4.44
CA GLN A 339 9.83 -21.31 -3.26
C GLN A 339 9.75 -20.13 -2.27
N ASN A 340 9.23 -20.37 -1.06
CA ASN A 340 9.04 -19.43 0.06
C ASN A 340 8.32 -18.08 -0.24
N VAL A 341 7.76 -17.90 -1.43
CA VAL A 341 6.96 -16.74 -1.84
C VAL A 341 5.56 -17.19 -2.25
N THR A 342 4.54 -16.55 -1.70
CA THR A 342 3.13 -16.80 -2.06
C THR A 342 2.53 -15.53 -2.63
N PHE A 343 1.92 -15.63 -3.82
CA PHE A 343 1.06 -14.60 -4.38
C PHE A 343 -0.41 -15.00 -4.22
N VAL A 344 -1.25 -14.08 -3.74
CA VAL A 344 -2.66 -14.34 -3.47
C VAL A 344 -3.53 -13.19 -3.98
N THR A 345 -4.57 -13.46 -4.74
CA THR A 345 -5.64 -12.48 -4.98
C THR A 345 -6.77 -12.68 -3.99
N VAL A 346 -7.42 -11.59 -3.57
CA VAL A 346 -8.62 -11.61 -2.74
C VAL A 346 -9.79 -11.06 -3.54
N ARG A 347 -10.71 -11.94 -3.91
CA ARG A 347 -11.79 -11.71 -4.85
C ARG A 347 -12.78 -10.67 -4.35
N GLY A 348 -12.97 -9.62 -5.13
CA GLY A 348 -13.87 -8.51 -4.83
C GLY A 348 -13.40 -7.62 -3.69
N ALA A 349 -12.13 -7.70 -3.28
CA ALA A 349 -11.51 -6.74 -2.38
C ALA A 349 -10.80 -5.64 -3.18
N GLY A 350 -10.82 -4.42 -2.66
CA GLY A 350 -10.02 -3.31 -3.13
C GLY A 350 -8.66 -3.24 -2.44
N HIS A 351 -8.15 -2.02 -2.29
CA HIS A 351 -6.82 -1.70 -1.78
C HIS A 351 -6.65 -2.11 -0.31
N MET A 352 -7.65 -1.79 0.51
CA MET A 352 -7.70 -2.15 1.93
C MET A 352 -8.40 -3.49 2.10
N VAL A 353 -7.70 -4.57 1.74
CA VAL A 353 -8.28 -5.93 1.75
C VAL A 353 -8.95 -6.31 3.09
N PRO A 354 -8.36 -6.02 4.27
CA PRO A 354 -8.99 -6.32 5.55
C PRO A 354 -10.31 -5.57 5.79
N THR A 355 -10.48 -4.38 5.18
CA THR A 355 -11.71 -3.58 5.25
C THR A 355 -12.81 -4.20 4.39
N ASP A 356 -12.49 -4.56 3.15
CA ASP A 356 -13.50 -5.04 2.19
C ASP A 356 -13.88 -6.51 2.39
N LYS A 357 -12.91 -7.33 2.82
CA LYS A 357 -13.06 -8.78 2.98
C LYS A 357 -12.42 -9.25 4.31
N PRO A 358 -13.01 -8.91 5.46
CA PRO A 358 -12.43 -9.22 6.78
C PRO A 358 -12.26 -10.72 7.04
N ILE A 359 -13.23 -11.56 6.64
CA ILE A 359 -13.15 -13.03 6.87
C ILE A 359 -12.03 -13.66 6.02
N PRO A 360 -11.99 -13.47 4.69
CA PRO A 360 -10.86 -13.94 3.89
C PRO A 360 -9.51 -13.37 4.34
N ALA A 361 -9.44 -12.08 4.70
CA ALA A 361 -8.19 -11.44 5.14
C ALA A 361 -7.66 -12.06 6.44
N PHE A 362 -8.53 -12.36 7.40
CA PHE A 362 -8.13 -13.02 8.64
C PHE A 362 -7.62 -14.45 8.40
N GLN A 363 -8.32 -15.23 7.56
CA GLN A 363 -7.86 -16.58 7.21
C GLN A 363 -6.51 -16.53 6.48
N LEU A 364 -6.35 -15.60 5.53
CA LEU A 364 -5.10 -15.34 4.81
C LEU A 364 -3.95 -15.02 5.77
N PHE A 365 -4.16 -14.11 6.72
CA PHE A 365 -3.17 -13.76 7.75
C PHE A 365 -2.81 -14.97 8.62
N SER A 366 -3.82 -15.73 9.06
CA SER A 366 -3.62 -16.98 9.83
C SER A 366 -2.79 -18.01 9.07
N HIS A 367 -3.06 -18.19 7.77
CA HIS A 367 -2.29 -19.11 6.93
C HIS A 367 -0.84 -18.65 6.79
N PHE A 368 -0.63 -17.35 6.60
CA PHE A 368 0.69 -16.77 6.48
C PHE A 368 1.55 -16.97 7.72
N ILE A 369 1.08 -16.58 8.91
CA ILE A 369 1.91 -16.66 10.13
C ILE A 369 2.13 -18.12 10.57
N ASN A 370 1.14 -18.99 10.39
CA ASN A 370 1.21 -20.41 10.80
C ASN A 370 1.76 -21.36 9.73
N ASN A 371 2.21 -20.84 8.57
CA ASN A 371 2.68 -21.66 7.44
C ASN A 371 1.65 -22.69 6.93
N LYS A 372 0.37 -22.37 6.96
CA LYS A 372 -0.68 -23.29 6.48
C LYS A 372 -0.83 -23.20 4.97
N PRO A 373 -1.20 -24.32 4.30
CA PRO A 373 -1.50 -24.31 2.87
C PRO A 373 -2.77 -23.53 2.55
N PHE A 374 -2.88 -23.09 1.30
CA PHE A 374 -4.04 -22.39 0.71
C PHE A 374 -5.00 -23.33 -0.02
#